data_AF-A0A437QRC6-F1
#
_entry.id   AF-A0A437QRC6-F1
#
_cell.length_a   1.000
_cell.length_b   1.000
_cell.length_c   1.000
_cell.angle_alpha   90.00
_cell.angle_beta   90.00
_cell.angle_gamma   90.00
#
_symmetry.space_group_name_H-M   'P 1'
#
loop_
_entity.id
_entity.type
_entity.pdbx_description
1 polymer ?
#
loop_
_entity_poly.entity_id
_entity_poly.type
_entity_poly.pdbx_seq_one_letter_code
_entity_poly.pdbx_strand_id
1 'polypeptide(L)'
;MINAIEAIAQPNMVINTQPAVEIVPAATGFVEQLNQSVSASSQLLSDMATGKTVPTHELMLSLEMARQHLQLAVEVRNKLVDAYQELMRMQM
;
A
#
# COMPACT_ATOMS: atom_id res chain seq x y z
N MET A 1 52.10 26.09 -23.90
CA MET A 1 52.66 24.91 -23.22
C MET A 1 52.24 25.05 -21.76
N ILE A 2 51.40 24.25 -21.11
CA ILE A 2 51.12 22.81 -21.19
C ILE A 2 49.63 22.60 -20.83
N ASN A 3 48.91 21.76 -21.60
CA ASN A 3 47.62 21.21 -21.22
C ASN A 3 47.82 20.08 -20.21
N ALA A 4 47.00 20.02 -19.16
CA ALA A 4 46.72 18.78 -18.44
C ALA A 4 45.30 18.81 -17.82
N ILE A 5 44.32 18.35 -18.60
CA ILE A 5 43.23 17.46 -18.17
C ILE A 5 42.48 17.89 -16.88
N GLU A 6 41.57 18.85 -16.98
CA GLU A 6 40.34 18.84 -16.17
C GLU A 6 39.22 18.26 -17.05
N ALA A 7 39.27 16.94 -17.21
CA ALA A 7 38.17 16.18 -17.75
C ALA A 7 37.69 15.21 -16.68
N ILE A 8 36.36 15.09 -16.60
CA ILE A 8 35.55 13.98 -16.07
C ILE A 8 35.54 13.75 -14.54
N ALA A 9 34.55 14.37 -13.88
CA ALA A 9 33.70 13.65 -12.92
C ALA A 9 32.27 14.19 -12.99
N GLN A 10 31.35 13.28 -13.27
CA GLN A 10 29.97 13.43 -13.72
C GLN A 10 29.02 14.10 -12.69
N PRO A 11 27.84 14.57 -13.14
CA PRO A 11 26.87 15.25 -12.28
C PRO A 11 26.52 14.35 -11.10
N ASN A 12 26.48 14.96 -9.92
CA ASN A 12 25.97 14.34 -8.71
C ASN A 12 24.52 13.91 -8.98
N MET A 13 24.33 12.65 -9.39
CA MET A 13 23.02 12.01 -9.37
C MET A 13 22.67 11.86 -7.89
N VAL A 14 22.07 12.91 -7.33
CA VAL A 14 21.36 12.82 -6.06
C VAL A 14 20.25 11.82 -6.30
N ILE A 15 20.52 10.55 -5.99
CA ILE A 15 19.49 9.53 -5.90
C ILE A 15 18.56 10.02 -4.81
N ASN A 16 17.42 10.59 -5.20
CA ASN A 16 16.36 10.97 -4.31
C ASN A 16 15.83 9.68 -3.66
N THR A 17 16.33 9.34 -2.47
CA THR A 17 15.98 8.14 -1.70
C THR A 17 14.58 8.21 -1.08
N GLN A 18 13.67 9.03 -1.62
CA GLN A 18 12.32 9.23 -1.09
C GLN A 18 11.30 8.09 -1.33
N PRO A 19 11.42 7.14 -2.28
CA PRO A 19 10.27 6.31 -2.63
C PRO A 19 9.89 5.30 -1.54
N ALA A 20 10.77 5.01 -0.57
CA ALA A 20 10.47 4.09 0.53
C ALA A 20 9.68 4.75 1.69
N VAL A 21 9.83 6.05 1.91
CA VAL A 21 9.21 6.77 3.05
C VAL A 21 7.76 7.16 2.76
N GLU A 22 7.41 7.36 1.50
CA GLU A 22 6.07 7.82 1.08
C GLU A 22 5.01 6.70 1.10
N ILE A 23 5.43 5.43 1.07
CA ILE A 23 4.52 4.26 1.04
C ILE A 23 3.81 4.07 2.39
N VAL A 24 4.45 4.46 3.49
CA VAL A 24 3.92 4.29 4.86
C VAL A 24 2.64 5.10 5.10
N PRO A 25 2.59 6.43 4.86
CA PRO A 25 1.35 7.20 5.04
C PRO A 25 0.23 6.76 4.09
N ALA A 26 0.56 6.36 2.85
CA ALA A 26 -0.42 5.82 1.91
C ALA A 26 -1.03 4.50 2.40
N ALA A 27 -0.21 3.62 2.98
CA ALA A 27 -0.68 2.36 3.55
C ALA A 27 -1.61 2.57 4.76
N THR A 28 -1.37 3.56 5.61
CA THR A 28 -2.26 3.89 6.73
C THR A 28 -3.65 4.30 6.25
N GLY A 29 -3.74 5.19 5.25
CA GLY A 29 -5.03 5.58 4.67
C GLY A 29 -5.74 4.42 3.96
N PHE A 30 -4.98 3.51 3.35
CA PHE A 30 -5.53 2.28 2.77
C PHE A 30 -6.10 1.33 3.84
N VAL A 31 -5.44 1.19 4.99
CA VAL A 31 -5.92 0.36 6.11
C VAL A 31 -7.26 0.89 6.66
N GLU A 32 -7.44 2.21 6.73
CA GLU A 32 -8.73 2.82 7.11
C GLU A 32 -9.84 2.48 6.11
N GLN A 33 -9.56 2.57 4.80
CA GLN A 33 -10.52 2.18 3.76
C GLN A 33 -10.87 0.69 3.83
N LEU A 34 -9.88 -0.17 4.08
CA LEU A 34 -10.10 -1.60 4.28
C LEU A 34 -10.99 -1.85 5.50
N ASN A 35 -10.76 -1.16 6.62
CA ASN A 35 -11.58 -1.29 7.81
C ASN A 35 -13.05 -0.92 7.52
N GLN A 36 -13.28 0.20 6.83
CA GLN A 36 -14.61 0.62 6.41
C GLN A 36 -15.28 -0.43 5.52
N SER A 37 -14.55 -0.97 4.53
CA SER A 37 -15.07 -1.98 3.61
C SER A 37 -15.47 -3.27 4.34
N VAL A 38 -14.62 -3.79 5.24
CA VAL A 38 -14.89 -5.01 6.01
C VAL A 38 -16.05 -4.79 6.99
N SER A 39 -16.10 -3.63 7.63
CA SER A 39 -17.17 -3.25 8.56
C SER A 39 -18.53 -3.17 7.84
N ALA A 40 -18.59 -2.50 6.69
CA ALA A 40 -19.80 -2.40 5.88
C ALA A 40 -20.33 -3.78 5.45
N SER A 41 -19.45 -4.67 4.97
CA SER A 41 -19.84 -6.04 4.61
C SER A 41 -20.33 -6.85 5.81
N SER A 42 -19.70 -6.68 6.98
CA SER A 42 -20.11 -7.34 8.22
C SER A 42 -21.48 -6.84 8.69
N GLN A 43 -21.74 -5.55 8.55
CA GLN A 43 -23.03 -4.93 8.88
C GLN A 43 -24.14 -5.49 7.98
N LEU A 44 -23.92 -5.52 6.66
CA LEU A 44 -24.87 -6.09 5.70
C LEU A 44 -25.15 -7.57 5.97
N LEU A 45 -24.11 -8.33 6.32
CA LEU A 45 -24.25 -9.74 6.68
C LEU A 45 -25.09 -9.91 7.96
N SER A 46 -24.87 -9.08 8.97
CA SER A 46 -25.65 -9.07 10.21
C SER A 46 -27.10 -8.66 9.96
N ASP A 47 -27.34 -7.66 9.10
CA ASP A 47 -28.68 -7.22 8.74
C ASP A 47 -29.44 -8.33 7.99
N MET A 48 -28.78 -9.05 7.08
CA MET A 48 -29.37 -10.22 6.42
C MET A 48 -29.66 -11.36 7.42
N ALA A 49 -28.73 -11.65 8.32
CA ALA A 49 -28.89 -12.70 9.33
C ALA A 49 -30.00 -12.41 10.35
N THR A 50 -30.26 -11.14 10.63
CA THR A 50 -31.37 -10.70 11.50
C THR A 50 -32.72 -10.60 10.78
N GLY A 51 -32.77 -10.96 9.50
CA GLY A 51 -34.00 -11.01 8.71
C GLY A 51 -34.39 -9.67 8.09
N LYS A 52 -33.52 -8.66 8.08
CA LYS A 52 -33.75 -7.45 7.26
C LYS A 52 -33.58 -7.81 5.79
N THR A 53 -34.42 -7.20 4.96
CA THR A 53 -34.36 -7.33 3.50
C THR A 53 -33.13 -6.58 2.97
N VAL A 54 -31.97 -7.23 2.99
CA VAL A 54 -30.76 -6.76 2.31
C VAL A 54 -30.75 -7.30 0.89
N PRO A 55 -30.52 -6.48 -0.15
CA PRO A 55 -30.38 -6.99 -1.50
C PRO A 55 -29.18 -7.95 -1.57
N THR A 56 -29.44 -9.22 -1.87
CA THR A 56 -28.40 -10.27 -1.86
C THR A 56 -27.23 -9.95 -2.79
N HIS A 57 -27.50 -9.27 -3.91
CA HIS A 57 -26.47 -8.83 -4.85
C HIS A 57 -25.55 -7.77 -4.26
N GLU A 58 -26.06 -6.83 -3.45
CA GLU A 58 -25.24 -5.82 -2.76
C GLU A 58 -24.38 -6.45 -1.66
N LEU A 59 -24.92 -7.43 -0.93
CA LEU A 59 -24.14 -8.19 0.05
C LEU A 59 -22.98 -8.92 -0.63
N MET A 60 -23.27 -9.70 -1.69
CA MET A 60 -22.23 -10.43 -2.42
C MET A 60 -21.20 -9.48 -3.04
N LEU A 61 -21.63 -8.35 -3.61
CA LEU A 61 -20.73 -7.34 -4.15
C LEU A 61 -19.84 -6.75 -3.05
N SER A 62 -20.41 -6.40 -1.89
CA SER A 62 -19.63 -5.87 -0.77
C SER A 62 -18.58 -6.87 -0.28
N LEU A 63 -18.95 -8.15 -0.17
CA LEU A 63 -18.07 -9.21 0.28
C LEU A 63 -16.92 -9.45 -0.71
N GLU A 64 -17.21 -9.40 -2.01
CA GLU A 64 -16.19 -9.53 -3.05
C GLU A 64 -15.22 -8.34 -3.04
N MET A 65 -15.73 -7.10 -2.89
CA MET A 65 -14.88 -5.92 -2.75
C MET A 65 -14.01 -6.01 -1.49
N ALA A 66 -14.58 -6.40 -0.34
CA ALA A 66 -13.83 -6.56 0.91
C ALA A 66 -12.73 -7.62 0.77
N ARG A 67 -13.01 -8.72 0.05
CA ARG A 67 -12.01 -9.75 -0.26
C ARG A 67 -10.88 -9.20 -1.13
N GLN A 68 -11.18 -8.46 -2.18
CA GLN A 68 -10.16 -7.88 -3.07
C GLN A 68 -9.30 -6.85 -2.33
N HIS A 69 -9.90 -6.00 -1.50
CA HIS A 69 -9.16 -5.07 -0.65
C HIS A 69 -8.23 -5.82 0.32
N LEU A 70 -8.67 -6.92 0.92
CA LEU A 70 -7.84 -7.72 1.81
C LEU A 70 -6.64 -8.34 1.09
N GLN A 71 -6.83 -8.83 -0.14
CA GLN A 71 -5.73 -9.33 -0.96
C GLN A 71 -4.69 -8.24 -1.24
N LEU A 72 -5.15 -7.05 -1.64
CA LEU A 72 -4.26 -5.91 -1.84
C LEU A 72 -3.53 -5.51 -0.55
N ALA A 73 -4.18 -5.61 0.61
CA ALA A 73 -3.57 -5.32 1.91
C ALA A 73 -2.40 -6.22 2.24
N VAL A 74 -2.49 -7.50 1.88
CA VAL A 74 -1.39 -8.45 2.05
C VAL A 74 -0.19 -8.05 1.18
N GLU A 75 -0.44 -7.65 -0.07
CA GLU A 75 0.61 -7.19 -0.98
C GLU A 75 1.28 -5.90 -0.49
N VAL A 76 0.48 -4.93 -0.02
CA VAL A 76 0.99 -3.69 0.58
C VAL A 76 1.84 -4.01 1.81
N ARG A 77 1.38 -4.90 2.69
CA ARG A 77 2.15 -5.34 3.87
C ARG A 77 3.49 -5.94 3.46
N ASN A 78 3.50 -6.83 2.47
CA ASN A 78 4.75 -7.43 1.97
C ASN A 78 5.70 -6.34 1.44
N LYS A 79 5.19 -5.42 0.63
CA LYS A 79 5.99 -4.33 0.06
C LYS A 79 6.56 -3.37 1.12
N LEU A 80 5.81 -3.10 2.19
CA LEU A 80 6.30 -2.32 3.32
C LEU A 80 7.44 -3.02 4.07
N VAL A 81 7.32 -4.34 4.27
CA VAL A 81 8.37 -5.16 4.88
C VAL A 81 9.63 -5.15 4.01
N ASP A 82 9.48 -5.31 2.69
CA ASP A 82 10.60 -5.26 1.74
C ASP A 82 11.27 -3.88 1.73
N ALA A 83 10.47 -2.81 1.72
CA ALA A 83 10.97 -1.43 1.78
C ALA A 83 11.76 -1.18 3.07
N TYR A 84 11.28 -1.69 4.21
CA TYR A 84 12.00 -1.62 5.48
C TYR A 84 13.34 -2.39 5.44
N GLN A 85 13.34 -3.59 4.86
CA GLN A 85 14.56 -4.39 4.71
C GLN A 85 15.61 -3.72 3.81
N GLU A 86 15.19 -3.15 2.68
CA GLU A 86 16.11 -2.48 1.76
C GLU A 86 16.73 -1.22 2.38
N LEU A 87 15.96 -0.45 3.15
CA LEU A 87 16.48 0.69 3.91
C LEU A 87 17.59 0.31 4.90
N MET A 88 17.46 -0.84 5.57
CA MET A 88 18.50 -1.35 6.48
C MET A 88 19.73 -1.84 5.70
N ARG A 89 19.54 -2.40 4.51
CA ARG A 89 20.62 -2.94 3.68
C ARG A 89 21.51 -1.85 3.07
N MET A 90 20.98 -0.64 2.85
CA MET A 90 21.75 0.51 2.40
C MET A 90 22.64 1.14 3.49
N GLN A 91 22.35 0.92 4.78
CA GLN A 91 23.06 1.55 5.90
C GLN A 91 24.21 0.68 6.46
N MET A 92 24.34 -0.57 6.02
CA MET A 92 25.44 -1.47 6.38
C MET A 92 26.67 -1.24 5.49
#